data_AF-A0A3E0MZ04-F1
#
_entry.id   AF-A0A3E0MZ04-F1
#
_cell.length_a   1.000
_cell.length_b   1.000
_cell.length_c   1.000
_cell.angle_alpha   90.00
_cell.angle_beta   90.00
_cell.angle_gamma   90.00
#
_symmetry.space_group_name_H-M   'P 1'
#
loop_
_entity.id
_entity.type
_entity.pdbx_description
1 polymer ?
#
loop_
_entity_poly.entity_id
_entity_poly.type
_entity_poly.pdbx_seq_one_letter_code
_entity_poly.pdbx_strand_id
1 'polypeptide(L)'
;MPEVGSGPHDPIDAMMLLGALAFAGVGGTLNLGQSNYIKDKGYGMGHYIGRITSPLTGQAEAQTEIGYHFPDTLENRARWSRWWRRASVEHFLSFFVTCVICLALLSLLTYSVFYQNGQHVDAAFAENKVADLKFIYHQATLLGGSFTSLFLWMGVAILFTTELCVLDATSRITADLIKVNWLRENPTWTESRLYGAALWTMILGGSALLLWQGTGVSGFRLVKAAAALNGIVMFLYCAALLVMNRNRLPEAIRIPWPRQLIMAATTLFFGFFAVWAVVERFGEFLAAD
;
A
#
# COMPACT_ATOMS: atom_id res chain seq x y z
N MET A 1 -12.35 -26.24 13.54
CA MET A 1 -12.98 -25.22 14.41
C MET A 1 -12.81 -25.63 15.85
N PRO A 2 -12.27 -24.74 16.68
CA PRO A 2 -12.92 -24.44 17.95
C PRO A 2 -13.10 -22.93 18.16
N GLU A 3 -14.30 -22.62 18.65
CA GLU A 3 -14.76 -21.48 19.46
C GLU A 3 -14.09 -20.11 19.24
N VAL A 4 -14.76 -19.29 18.41
CA VAL A 4 -14.66 -17.83 18.44
C VAL A 4 -15.38 -17.37 19.70
N GLY A 5 -14.62 -17.11 20.77
CA GLY A 5 -15.11 -16.52 22.01
C GLY A 5 -15.51 -15.06 21.79
N SER A 6 -16.78 -14.77 22.07
CA SER A 6 -17.37 -13.43 22.14
C SER A 6 -17.37 -12.95 23.60
N GLY A 7 -16.19 -12.79 24.21
CA GLY A 7 -16.03 -12.20 25.55
C GLY A 7 -15.32 -10.83 25.51
N PRO A 8 -15.69 -9.86 26.37
CA PRO A 8 -14.99 -8.56 26.48
C PRO A 8 -13.57 -8.66 27.06
N HIS A 9 -13.09 -9.87 27.34
CA HIS A 9 -11.76 -10.18 27.87
C HIS A 9 -10.99 -11.20 27.02
N ASP A 10 -11.50 -11.59 25.85
CA ASP A 10 -10.73 -12.47 24.98
C ASP A 10 -9.51 -11.70 24.42
N PRO A 11 -8.30 -12.30 24.46
CA PRO A 11 -7.12 -11.66 23.91
C PRO A 11 -7.42 -11.36 22.44
N ILE A 12 -7.20 -10.11 22.03
CA ILE A 12 -7.35 -9.70 20.63
C ILE A 12 -6.67 -10.77 19.79
N ASP A 13 -7.43 -11.41 18.88
CA ASP A 13 -6.87 -12.40 17.97
C ASP A 13 -5.61 -11.78 17.37
N ALA A 14 -4.47 -12.34 17.73
CA ALA A 14 -3.17 -11.78 17.37
C ALA A 14 -3.08 -11.65 15.85
N MET A 15 -3.77 -12.51 15.09
CA MET A 15 -3.88 -12.44 13.65
C MET A 15 -4.67 -11.23 13.17
N MET A 16 -5.80 -10.91 13.82
CA MET A 16 -6.64 -9.75 13.47
C MET A 16 -5.95 -8.43 13.82
N LEU A 17 -5.35 -8.31 15.02
CA LEU A 17 -4.58 -7.11 15.41
C LEU A 17 -3.44 -6.85 14.43
N LEU A 18 -2.81 -7.92 14.00
CA LEU A 18 -1.65 -7.87 13.14
C LEU A 18 -2.01 -7.62 11.67
N GLY A 19 -3.07 -8.24 11.16
CA GLY A 19 -3.64 -7.93 9.85
C GLY A 19 -4.08 -6.46 9.77
N ALA A 20 -4.66 -5.95 10.87
CA ALA A 20 -4.94 -4.54 11.03
C ALA A 20 -3.66 -3.69 11.04
N LEU A 21 -2.59 -4.10 11.72
CA LEU A 21 -1.31 -3.37 11.72
C LEU A 21 -0.66 -3.34 10.32
N ALA A 22 -0.76 -4.42 9.55
CA ALA A 22 -0.29 -4.50 8.17
C ALA A 22 -1.08 -3.58 7.22
N PHE A 23 -2.38 -3.40 7.48
CA PHE A 23 -3.26 -2.49 6.72
C PHE A 23 -3.33 -1.06 7.25
N ALA A 24 -2.91 -0.80 8.48
CA ALA A 24 -2.98 0.52 9.12
C ALA A 24 -2.13 1.57 8.39
N GLY A 25 -1.26 1.17 7.47
CA GLY A 25 -0.55 2.06 6.56
C GLY A 25 -0.81 1.74 5.08
N VAL A 26 -0.32 2.64 4.22
CA VAL A 26 -0.15 2.36 2.78
C VAL A 26 1.00 1.34 2.63
N GLY A 27 0.67 0.06 2.81
CA GLY A 27 1.59 -1.06 2.71
C GLY A 27 1.77 -1.58 1.28
N GLY A 28 2.74 -2.47 1.09
CA GLY A 28 2.96 -3.14 -0.19
C GLY A 28 3.64 -2.29 -1.26
N THR A 29 3.27 -2.54 -2.53
CA THR A 29 3.97 -2.03 -3.72
C THR A 29 3.88 -0.51 -3.89
N LEU A 30 2.91 0.15 -3.25
CA LEU A 30 2.71 1.61 -3.33
C LEU A 30 3.89 2.42 -2.78
N ASN A 31 4.64 1.85 -1.83
CA ASN A 31 5.88 2.45 -1.33
C ASN A 31 6.97 2.50 -2.40
N LEU A 32 7.00 1.52 -3.31
CA LEU A 32 7.91 1.53 -4.47
C LEU A 32 7.44 2.53 -5.53
N GLY A 33 6.13 2.73 -5.68
CA GLY A 33 5.57 3.74 -6.57
C GLY A 33 6.01 5.17 -6.25
N GLN A 34 6.41 5.46 -5.01
CA GLN A 34 6.90 6.79 -4.60
C GLN A 34 8.11 7.25 -5.42
N SER A 35 9.01 6.34 -5.81
CA SER A 35 10.16 6.73 -6.66
C SER A 35 9.71 7.17 -8.05
N ASN A 36 8.64 6.60 -8.59
CA ASN A 36 8.08 7.01 -9.87
C ASN A 36 7.48 8.41 -9.80
N TYR A 37 6.79 8.76 -8.71
CA TYR A 37 6.28 10.13 -8.52
C TYR A 37 7.40 11.17 -8.34
N ILE A 38 8.51 10.80 -7.67
CA ILE A 38 9.69 11.66 -7.56
C ILE A 38 10.35 11.86 -8.93
N LYS A 39 10.46 10.78 -9.73
CA LYS A 39 10.93 10.80 -11.14
C LYS A 39 10.07 11.74 -11.98
N ASP A 40 8.76 11.55 -11.98
CA ASP A 40 7.83 12.33 -12.80
C ASP A 40 7.80 13.82 -12.41
N LYS A 41 7.83 14.14 -11.11
CA LYS A 41 7.93 15.53 -10.64
C LYS A 41 9.30 16.17 -10.90
N GLY A 42 10.31 15.38 -11.25
CA GLY A 42 11.69 15.85 -11.40
C GLY A 42 12.32 16.31 -10.09
N TYR A 43 11.86 15.78 -8.94
CA TYR A 43 12.39 16.16 -7.63
C TYR A 43 13.74 15.49 -7.36
N GLY A 44 14.73 16.28 -6.92
CA GLY A 44 16.05 15.76 -6.57
C GLY A 44 16.71 15.03 -7.75
N MET A 45 17.04 13.76 -7.57
CA MET A 45 17.64 12.93 -8.62
C MET A 45 16.68 12.60 -9.77
N GLY A 46 15.36 12.75 -9.57
CA GLY A 46 14.36 12.61 -10.61
C GLY A 46 14.50 13.63 -11.74
N HIS A 47 15.17 14.77 -11.51
CA HIS A 47 15.46 15.75 -12.55
C HIS A 47 16.35 15.21 -13.69
N TYR A 48 17.20 14.23 -13.37
CA TYR A 48 18.18 13.65 -14.29
C TYR A 48 17.70 12.36 -14.96
N ILE A 49 16.43 11.98 -14.74
CA ILE A 49 15.82 10.76 -15.29
C ILE A 49 14.57 11.19 -16.08
N GLY A 50 14.37 10.62 -17.27
CA GLY A 50 13.21 10.96 -18.13
C GLY A 50 11.87 10.53 -17.51
N ARG A 51 10.81 11.28 -17.79
CA ARG A 51 9.48 11.10 -17.18
C ARG A 51 8.56 10.15 -17.97
N ILE A 52 7.52 9.63 -17.30
CA ILE A 52 6.43 8.95 -18.01
C ILE A 52 5.54 10.00 -18.67
N THR A 53 5.57 10.06 -19.99
CA THR A 53 4.79 11.05 -20.73
C THR A 53 3.38 10.52 -21.01
N SER A 54 2.40 11.43 -20.92
CA SER A 54 0.99 11.11 -21.14
C SER A 54 0.80 10.46 -22.51
N PRO A 55 0.05 9.35 -22.62
CA PRO A 55 -0.27 8.72 -23.89
C PRO A 55 -0.98 9.65 -24.89
N LEU A 56 -1.62 10.72 -24.41
CA LEU A 56 -2.47 11.63 -25.20
C LEU A 56 -1.79 12.96 -25.57
N THR A 57 -0.85 13.46 -24.76
CA THR A 57 -0.23 14.80 -24.94
C THR A 57 1.26 14.75 -25.26
N GLY A 58 1.78 13.56 -25.56
CA GLY A 58 3.21 13.19 -25.62
C GLY A 58 4.19 14.25 -26.13
N GLN A 59 5.08 14.68 -25.24
CA GLN A 59 6.41 15.16 -25.59
C GLN A 59 7.38 14.02 -25.30
N ALA A 60 8.14 13.55 -26.29
CA ALA A 60 9.13 12.51 -26.07
C ALA A 60 10.34 13.13 -25.34
N GLU A 61 10.50 12.84 -24.05
CA GLU A 61 11.74 13.18 -23.33
C GLU A 61 12.75 12.04 -23.49
N ALA A 62 14.00 12.38 -23.80
CA ALA A 62 15.10 11.41 -23.87
C ALA A 62 15.33 10.81 -22.48
N GLN A 63 15.02 9.53 -22.33
CA GLN A 63 15.20 8.81 -21.08
C GLN A 63 16.69 8.43 -20.93
N THR A 64 17.34 8.87 -19.85
CA THR A 64 18.63 8.29 -19.46
C THR A 64 18.33 6.95 -18.78
N GLU A 65 18.49 5.85 -19.52
CA GLU A 65 18.04 4.50 -19.13
C GLU A 65 18.86 3.86 -18.00
N ILE A 66 20.05 4.40 -17.72
CA ILE A 66 20.93 3.95 -16.65
C ILE A 66 20.94 5.10 -15.65
N GLY A 67 20.35 4.90 -14.47
CA GLY A 67 20.14 5.97 -13.49
C GLY A 67 21.36 6.88 -13.30
N TYR A 68 21.11 8.15 -12.99
CA TYR A 68 22.17 9.15 -12.94
C TYR A 68 22.94 9.12 -11.61
N HIS A 69 24.27 9.05 -11.68
CA HIS A 69 25.14 9.25 -10.52
C HIS A 69 25.77 10.64 -10.59
N PHE A 70 25.50 11.49 -9.60
CA PHE A 70 26.08 12.83 -9.56
C PHE A 70 27.59 12.77 -9.23
N PRO A 71 28.40 13.71 -9.74
CA PRO A 71 29.83 13.78 -9.40
C PRO A 71 30.03 13.96 -7.90
N ASP A 72 30.95 13.19 -7.32
CA ASP A 72 31.18 13.16 -5.88
C ASP A 72 31.99 14.37 -5.39
N THR A 73 31.34 15.53 -5.35
CA THR A 73 31.91 16.81 -4.87
C THR A 73 31.32 17.18 -3.51
N LEU A 74 32.07 17.94 -2.71
CA LEU A 74 31.61 18.43 -1.40
C LEU A 74 30.30 19.24 -1.52
N GLU A 75 30.17 20.02 -2.59
CA GLU A 75 28.96 20.80 -2.84
C GLU A 75 27.75 19.91 -3.12
N ASN A 76 27.91 18.88 -3.96
CA ASN A 76 26.84 17.95 -4.29
C ASN A 76 26.42 17.11 -3.08
N ARG A 77 27.36 16.69 -2.24
CA ARG A 77 27.06 16.03 -0.95
C ARG A 77 26.25 16.92 -0.02
N ALA A 78 26.58 18.21 0.08
CA ALA A 78 25.83 19.17 0.89
C ALA A 78 24.40 19.38 0.34
N ARG A 79 24.24 19.44 -0.99
CA ARG A 79 22.93 19.52 -1.66
C ARG A 79 22.09 18.26 -1.39
N TRP A 80 22.69 17.07 -1.51
CA TRP A 80 22.04 15.78 -1.21
C TRP A 80 21.54 15.71 0.23
N SER A 81 22.38 16.03 1.21
CA SER A 81 22.00 15.99 2.64
C SER A 81 20.84 16.94 2.96
N ARG A 82 20.86 18.16 2.41
CA ARG A 82 19.75 19.12 2.55
C ARG A 82 18.46 18.60 1.93
N TRP A 83 18.54 18.04 0.71
CA TRP A 83 17.38 17.45 0.04
C TRP A 83 16.83 16.28 0.84
N TRP A 84 17.67 15.33 1.25
CA TRP A 84 17.27 14.16 2.02
C TRP A 84 16.59 14.52 3.34
N ARG A 85 17.12 15.51 4.06
CA ARG A 85 16.51 16.01 5.29
C ARG A 85 15.14 16.64 5.02
N ARG A 86 15.01 17.50 4.01
CA ARG A 86 13.74 18.15 3.66
C ARG A 86 12.70 17.13 3.22
N ALA A 87 13.07 16.21 2.33
CA ALA A 87 12.20 15.14 1.87
C ALA A 87 11.76 14.24 3.03
N SER A 88 12.66 13.89 3.96
CA SER A 88 12.31 13.12 5.15
C SER A 88 11.32 13.85 6.06
N VAL A 89 11.50 15.16 6.28
CA VAL A 89 10.61 15.97 7.13
C VAL A 89 9.24 16.13 6.46
N GLU A 90 9.21 16.46 5.17
CA GLU A 90 7.97 16.58 4.42
C GLU A 90 7.19 15.27 4.43
N HIS A 91 7.84 14.14 4.15
CA HIS A 91 7.20 12.83 4.19
C HIS A 91 6.73 12.46 5.60
N PHE A 92 7.52 12.75 6.64
CA PHE A 92 7.11 12.52 8.03
C PHE A 92 5.86 13.34 8.41
N LEU A 93 5.79 14.62 8.04
CA LEU A 93 4.65 15.47 8.37
C LEU A 93 3.42 15.17 7.51
N SER A 94 3.60 15.00 6.21
CA SER A 94 2.49 14.79 5.26
C SER A 94 1.90 13.39 5.35
N PHE A 95 2.74 12.35 5.51
CA PHE A 95 2.29 10.96 5.55
C PHE A 95 2.13 10.48 6.99
N PHE A 96 3.23 10.39 7.76
CA PHE A 96 3.18 9.73 9.07
C PHE A 96 2.26 10.44 10.07
N VAL A 97 2.41 11.75 10.25
CA VAL A 97 1.55 12.52 11.19
C VAL A 97 0.09 12.47 10.76
N THR A 98 -0.20 12.68 9.47
CA THR A 98 -1.56 12.62 8.94
C THR A 98 -2.18 11.23 9.11
N CYS A 99 -1.43 10.16 8.85
CA CYS A 99 -1.87 8.78 9.07
C CYS A 99 -2.18 8.51 10.55
N VAL A 100 -1.31 8.96 11.47
CA VAL A 100 -1.54 8.78 12.91
C VAL A 100 -2.80 9.52 13.36
N ILE A 101 -2.99 10.77 12.93
CA ILE A 101 -4.20 11.55 13.24
C ILE A 101 -5.44 10.85 12.68
N CYS A 102 -5.40 10.42 11.42
CA CYS A 102 -6.51 9.73 10.77
C CYS A 102 -6.86 8.42 11.49
N LEU A 103 -5.86 7.59 11.81
CA LEU A 103 -6.06 6.34 12.56
C LEU A 103 -6.62 6.60 13.95
N ALA A 104 -6.12 7.61 14.67
CA ALA A 104 -6.63 7.97 15.99
C ALA A 104 -8.11 8.41 15.91
N LEU A 105 -8.46 9.24 14.93
CA LEU A 105 -9.84 9.69 14.72
C LEU A 105 -10.78 8.55 14.32
N LEU A 106 -10.36 7.67 13.41
CA LEU A 106 -11.14 6.51 12.99
C LEU A 106 -11.31 5.49 14.13
N SER A 107 -10.28 5.30 14.95
CA SER A 107 -10.34 4.45 16.14
C SER A 107 -11.29 5.05 17.18
N LEU A 108 -11.22 6.36 17.41
CA LEU A 108 -12.13 7.07 18.31
C LEU A 108 -13.58 7.02 17.81
N LEU A 109 -13.82 7.18 16.51
CA LEU A 109 -15.13 7.06 15.89
C LEU A 109 -15.69 5.65 16.04
N THR A 110 -14.86 4.64 15.83
CA THR A 110 -15.27 3.24 16.02
C THR A 110 -15.61 2.98 17.48
N TYR A 111 -14.78 3.46 18.41
CA TYR A 111 -15.03 3.33 19.85
C TYR A 111 -16.33 4.03 20.28
N SER A 112 -16.57 5.27 19.83
CA SER A 112 -17.76 6.03 20.23
C SER A 112 -19.07 5.43 19.69
N VAL A 113 -19.01 4.73 18.57
CA VAL A 113 -20.17 4.09 17.93
C VAL A 113 -20.46 2.71 18.52
N PHE A 114 -19.43 1.94 18.84
CA PHE A 114 -19.57 0.53 19.24
C PHE A 114 -19.40 0.29 20.74
N TYR A 115 -18.98 1.29 21.51
CA TYR A 115 -18.69 1.16 22.93
C TYR A 115 -19.46 2.24 23.73
N GLN A 116 -20.42 1.82 24.56
CA GLN A 116 -21.11 2.70 25.52
C GLN A 116 -21.08 2.06 26.91
N ASN A 117 -20.84 2.88 27.94
CA ASN A 117 -20.87 2.47 29.35
C ASN A 117 -20.02 1.23 29.70
N GLY A 118 -18.88 1.02 29.04
CA GLY A 118 -18.02 -0.12 29.33
C GLY A 118 -18.48 -1.45 28.71
N GLN A 119 -19.50 -1.44 27.85
CA GLN A 119 -19.99 -2.62 27.15
C GLN A 119 -20.13 -2.37 25.64
N HIS A 120 -19.95 -3.43 24.85
CA HIS A 120 -20.23 -3.40 23.42
C HIS A 120 -21.73 -3.22 23.21
N VAL A 121 -22.11 -2.20 22.45
CA VAL A 121 -23.52 -1.80 22.25
C VAL A 121 -24.33 -2.91 21.55
N ASP A 122 -23.66 -3.74 20.75
CA ASP A 122 -24.30 -4.86 20.06
C ASP A 122 -23.25 -5.95 19.70
N ALA A 123 -23.00 -6.88 20.62
CA ALA A 123 -21.99 -7.94 20.45
C ALA A 123 -22.27 -8.84 19.22
N ALA A 124 -23.55 -9.08 18.90
CA ALA A 124 -23.96 -9.84 17.71
C ALA A 124 -23.77 -9.06 16.39
N PHE A 125 -23.76 -7.72 16.44
CA PHE A 125 -23.44 -6.86 15.30
C PHE A 125 -21.93 -6.81 15.02
N ALA A 126 -21.09 -6.86 16.05
CA ALA A 126 -19.64 -6.81 15.91
C ALA A 126 -19.06 -8.04 15.17
N GLU A 127 -19.53 -9.25 15.49
CA GLU A 127 -18.96 -10.48 14.90
C GLU A 127 -19.37 -10.71 13.43
N ASN A 128 -20.64 -10.52 13.08
CA ASN A 128 -21.17 -10.92 11.77
C ASN A 128 -21.18 -9.80 10.70
N LYS A 129 -21.00 -8.53 11.08
CA LYS A 129 -21.15 -7.38 10.16
C LYS A 129 -19.89 -6.53 9.99
N VAL A 130 -18.86 -6.70 10.83
CA VAL A 130 -17.52 -6.13 10.59
C VAL A 130 -16.90 -6.75 9.34
N ALA A 131 -17.16 -8.03 9.07
CA ALA A 131 -16.74 -8.69 7.84
C ALA A 131 -17.31 -8.01 6.58
N ASP A 132 -18.56 -7.56 6.59
CA ASP A 132 -19.25 -7.05 5.39
C ASP A 132 -19.17 -5.52 5.21
N LEU A 133 -18.31 -4.79 5.94
CA LEU A 133 -18.24 -3.32 5.95
C LEU A 133 -19.57 -2.63 6.36
N LYS A 134 -20.54 -3.39 6.88
CA LYS A 134 -21.87 -2.90 7.29
C LYS A 134 -21.81 -1.91 8.47
N PHE A 135 -20.65 -1.82 9.14
CA PHE A 135 -20.38 -0.80 10.15
C PHE A 135 -20.45 0.63 9.57
N ILE A 136 -20.03 0.84 8.31
CA ILE A 136 -20.07 2.15 7.64
C ILE A 136 -21.52 2.60 7.46
N TYR A 137 -22.39 1.67 7.04
CA TYR A 137 -23.81 1.94 6.90
C TYR A 137 -24.46 2.28 8.25
N HIS A 138 -24.09 1.58 9.32
CA HIS A 138 -24.57 1.87 10.66
C HIS A 138 -24.15 3.27 11.14
N GLN A 139 -22.88 3.64 10.95
CA GLN A 139 -22.38 4.99 11.24
C GLN A 139 -23.18 6.06 10.48
N ALA A 140 -23.47 5.80 9.20
CA ALA A 140 -24.29 6.69 8.38
C ALA A 140 -25.70 6.84 8.98
N THR A 141 -26.34 5.74 9.40
CA THR A 141 -27.70 5.79 9.97
C THR A 141 -27.80 6.55 11.29
N LEU A 142 -26.71 6.58 12.08
CA LEU A 142 -26.66 7.35 13.32
C LEU A 142 -26.71 8.87 13.09
N LEU A 143 -26.24 9.34 11.93
CA LEU A 143 -26.30 10.77 11.56
C LEU A 143 -27.73 11.20 11.20
N GLY A 144 -28.51 10.29 10.62
CA GLY A 144 -29.91 10.51 10.27
C GLY A 144 -30.15 11.43 9.07
N GLY A 145 -31.32 11.30 8.44
CA GLY A 145 -31.81 12.19 7.38
C GLY A 145 -30.87 12.31 6.18
N SER A 146 -30.69 13.53 5.67
CA SER A 146 -29.84 13.82 4.51
C SER A 146 -28.35 13.60 4.77
N PHE A 147 -27.91 13.59 6.04
CA PHE A 147 -26.51 13.37 6.40
C PHE A 147 -26.07 11.92 6.21
N THR A 148 -26.99 10.95 6.30
CA THR A 148 -26.74 9.55 5.96
C THR A 148 -26.24 9.42 4.52
N SER A 149 -26.96 10.03 3.57
CA SER A 149 -26.61 9.97 2.14
C SER A 149 -25.31 10.71 1.85
N LEU A 150 -25.08 11.88 2.47
CA LEU A 150 -23.83 12.63 2.32
C LEU A 150 -22.62 11.84 2.83
N PHE A 151 -22.75 11.18 3.99
CA PHE A 151 -21.68 10.34 4.55
C PHE A 151 -21.33 9.18 3.60
N LEU A 152 -22.34 8.50 3.05
CA LEU A 152 -22.11 7.39 2.11
C LEU A 152 -21.46 7.88 0.81
N TRP A 153 -21.90 9.01 0.25
CA TRP A 153 -21.28 9.60 -0.94
C TRP A 153 -19.84 10.03 -0.69
N MET A 154 -19.54 10.58 0.48
CA MET A 154 -18.18 10.90 0.89
C MET A 154 -17.33 9.63 1.01
N GLY A 155 -17.86 8.56 1.61
CA GLY A 155 -17.19 7.26 1.66
C GLY A 155 -16.86 6.71 0.28
N VAL A 156 -17.82 6.77 -0.65
CA VAL A 156 -17.60 6.39 -2.06
C VAL A 156 -16.50 7.25 -2.68
N ALA A 157 -16.53 8.58 -2.51
CA ALA A 157 -15.52 9.46 -3.08
C ALA A 157 -14.10 9.18 -2.54
N ILE A 158 -13.97 8.93 -1.23
CA ILE A 158 -12.67 8.62 -0.60
C ILE A 158 -12.14 7.26 -1.06
N LEU A 159 -12.98 6.22 -1.06
CA LEU A 159 -12.57 4.89 -1.52
C LEU A 159 -12.23 4.91 -3.01
N PHE A 160 -13.04 5.57 -3.82
CA PHE A 160 -12.82 5.68 -5.27
C PHE A 160 -11.53 6.43 -5.60
N THR A 161 -11.26 7.55 -4.94
CA THR A 161 -10.00 8.29 -5.17
C THR A 161 -8.77 7.48 -4.73
N THR A 162 -8.88 6.70 -3.67
CA THR A 162 -7.82 5.80 -3.22
C THR A 162 -7.56 4.71 -4.26
N GLU A 163 -8.60 4.05 -4.77
CA GLU A 163 -8.46 3.01 -5.79
C GLU A 163 -7.88 3.54 -7.11
N LEU A 164 -8.26 4.75 -7.54
CA LEU A 164 -7.64 5.39 -8.70
C LEU A 164 -6.13 5.60 -8.51
N CYS A 165 -5.71 5.98 -7.29
CA CYS A 165 -4.30 6.12 -6.95
C CYS A 165 -3.56 4.76 -7.01
N VAL A 166 -4.17 3.69 -6.49
CA VAL A 166 -3.59 2.35 -6.52
C VAL A 166 -3.44 1.82 -7.95
N LEU A 167 -4.47 2.02 -8.79
CA LEU A 167 -4.45 1.62 -10.20
C LEU A 167 -3.38 2.38 -10.99
N ASP A 168 -3.25 3.69 -10.80
CA ASP A 168 -2.20 4.49 -11.43
C ASP A 168 -0.81 4.00 -11.01
N ALA A 169 -0.55 3.91 -9.70
CA ALA A 169 0.76 3.50 -9.18
C ALA A 169 1.16 2.10 -9.67
N THR A 170 0.25 1.13 -9.62
CA THR A 170 0.50 -0.25 -10.03
C THR A 170 0.73 -0.36 -11.53
N SER A 171 -0.03 0.39 -12.33
CA SER A 171 0.15 0.45 -13.78
C SER A 171 1.52 1.02 -14.16
N ARG A 172 1.96 2.08 -13.47
CA ARG A 172 3.29 2.68 -13.68
C ARG A 172 4.41 1.70 -13.36
N ILE A 173 4.34 1.05 -12.20
CA ILE A 173 5.36 0.09 -11.76
C ILE A 173 5.44 -1.08 -12.74
N THR A 174 4.29 -1.59 -13.19
CA THR A 174 4.23 -2.69 -14.16
C THR A 174 4.80 -2.27 -15.52
N ALA A 175 4.46 -1.08 -16.00
CA ALA A 175 4.96 -0.55 -17.26
C ALA A 175 6.48 -0.35 -17.24
N ASP A 176 7.02 0.27 -16.20
CA ASP A 176 8.45 0.49 -16.01
C ASP A 176 9.20 -0.84 -15.91
N LEU A 177 8.72 -1.79 -15.10
CA LEU A 177 9.32 -3.11 -14.96
C LEU A 177 9.37 -3.87 -16.28
N ILE A 178 8.27 -3.85 -17.05
CA ILE A 178 8.20 -4.56 -18.33
C ILE A 178 9.13 -3.91 -19.36
N LYS A 179 9.14 -2.57 -19.39
CA LYS A 179 9.94 -1.80 -20.34
C LYS A 179 11.44 -1.99 -20.08
N VAL A 180 11.87 -1.92 -18.82
CA VAL A 180 13.29 -2.02 -18.46
C VAL A 180 13.83 -3.44 -18.63
N ASN A 181 13.06 -4.49 -18.30
CA ASN A 181 13.57 -5.87 -18.31
C ASN A 181 13.45 -6.58 -19.66
N TRP A 182 12.34 -6.42 -20.39
CA TRP A 182 12.06 -7.26 -21.57
C TRP A 182 11.88 -6.49 -22.87
N LEU A 183 11.31 -5.28 -22.81
CA LEU A 183 10.97 -4.50 -24.01
C LEU A 183 11.83 -3.24 -24.18
N ARG A 184 13.07 -3.28 -23.67
CA ARG A 184 13.99 -2.14 -23.61
C ARG A 184 14.17 -1.48 -24.97
N GLU A 185 14.60 -2.24 -25.96
CA GLU A 185 14.90 -1.74 -27.30
C GLU A 185 13.68 -1.72 -28.22
N ASN A 186 12.50 -2.16 -27.75
CA ASN A 186 11.33 -2.28 -28.63
C ASN A 186 10.68 -0.90 -28.88
N PRO A 187 10.66 -0.39 -30.12
CA PRO A 187 10.08 0.92 -30.44
C PRO A 187 8.56 0.91 -30.48
N THR A 188 7.93 -0.26 -30.61
CA THR A 188 6.47 -0.39 -30.72
C THR A 188 5.75 -0.33 -29.37
N TRP A 189 6.41 -0.82 -28.32
CA TRP A 189 5.89 -0.82 -26.95
C TRP A 189 6.57 0.29 -26.16
N THR A 190 5.98 1.48 -26.21
CA THR A 190 6.37 2.60 -25.35
C THR A 190 5.85 2.40 -23.93
N GLU A 191 6.50 3.04 -22.95
CA GLU A 191 6.08 3.02 -21.54
C GLU A 191 4.61 3.44 -21.38
N SER A 192 4.15 4.44 -22.13
CA SER A 192 2.76 4.90 -22.13
C SER A 192 1.76 3.85 -22.63
N ARG A 193 2.13 3.02 -23.62
CA ARG A 193 1.27 1.92 -24.12
C ARG A 193 1.22 0.76 -23.13
N LEU A 194 2.36 0.43 -22.52
CA LEU A 194 2.44 -0.57 -21.46
C LEU A 194 1.63 -0.15 -20.22
N TYR A 195 1.69 1.14 -19.85
CA TYR A 195 0.86 1.72 -18.81
C TYR A 195 -0.63 1.56 -19.13
N GLY A 196 -1.05 1.94 -20.34
CA GLY A 196 -2.45 1.81 -20.77
C GLY A 196 -2.93 0.34 -20.76
N ALA A 197 -2.09 -0.58 -21.24
CA ALA A 197 -2.39 -2.01 -21.22
C ALA A 197 -2.55 -2.54 -19.78
N ALA A 198 -1.59 -2.26 -18.89
CA ALA A 198 -1.64 -2.68 -17.50
C ALA A 198 -2.90 -2.15 -16.77
N LEU A 199 -3.22 -0.87 -16.98
CA LEU A 199 -4.40 -0.23 -16.39
C LEU A 199 -5.69 -0.91 -16.82
N TRP A 200 -5.90 -1.07 -18.14
CA TRP A 200 -7.12 -1.68 -18.66
C TRP A 200 -7.22 -3.17 -18.31
N THR A 201 -6.10 -3.90 -18.28
CA THR A 201 -6.10 -5.28 -17.81
C THR A 201 -6.54 -5.38 -16.35
N MET A 202 -6.09 -4.49 -15.47
CA MET A 202 -6.54 -4.47 -14.07
C MET A 202 -8.02 -4.10 -13.93
N ILE A 203 -8.49 -3.09 -14.67
CA ILE A 203 -9.91 -2.67 -14.64
C ILE A 203 -10.82 -3.80 -15.15
N LEU A 204 -10.49 -4.40 -16.30
CA LEU A 204 -11.27 -5.49 -16.88
C LEU A 204 -11.20 -6.74 -16.02
N GLY A 205 -10.02 -7.08 -15.49
CA GLY A 205 -9.82 -8.21 -14.58
C GLY A 205 -10.62 -8.06 -13.29
N GLY A 206 -10.55 -6.89 -12.65
CA GLY A 206 -11.33 -6.58 -11.45
C GLY A 206 -12.84 -6.61 -11.71
N SER A 207 -13.28 -6.03 -12.84
CA SER A 207 -14.71 -6.06 -13.25
C SER A 207 -15.20 -7.49 -13.51
N ALA A 208 -14.41 -8.31 -14.20
CA ALA A 208 -14.73 -9.72 -14.44
C ALA A 208 -14.79 -10.51 -13.12
N LEU A 209 -13.86 -10.25 -12.20
CA LEU A 209 -13.85 -10.88 -10.87
C LEU A 209 -15.09 -10.49 -10.06
N LEU A 210 -15.52 -9.22 -10.11
CA LEU A 210 -16.76 -8.77 -9.47
C LEU A 210 -18.01 -9.42 -10.07
N LEU A 211 -18.08 -9.56 -11.40
CA LEU A 211 -19.16 -10.29 -12.06
C LEU A 211 -19.16 -11.77 -11.65
N TRP A 212 -17.98 -12.34 -11.43
CA TRP A 212 -17.81 -13.71 -10.96
C TRP A 212 -18.14 -13.88 -9.46
N GLN A 213 -18.01 -12.83 -8.62
CA GLN A 213 -18.34 -12.88 -7.19
C GLN A 213 -19.81 -13.18 -6.89
N GLY A 214 -20.72 -13.06 -7.87
CA GLY A 214 -22.09 -13.59 -7.79
C GLY A 214 -22.18 -15.09 -7.45
N THR A 215 -21.05 -15.79 -7.39
CA THR A 215 -20.89 -17.22 -7.02
C THR A 215 -20.58 -17.50 -5.54
N GLY A 216 -20.52 -16.48 -4.66
CA GLY A 216 -20.42 -16.68 -3.19
C GLY A 216 -19.05 -16.38 -2.54
N VAL A 217 -18.18 -15.62 -3.19
CA VAL A 217 -16.93 -15.11 -2.59
C VAL A 217 -17.21 -13.79 -1.87
N SER A 218 -16.98 -13.74 -0.55
CA SER A 218 -17.22 -12.54 0.26
C SER A 218 -16.11 -11.51 0.07
N GLY A 219 -16.44 -10.24 -0.19
CA GLY A 219 -15.46 -9.15 -0.41
C GLY A 219 -14.40 -9.02 0.68
N PHE A 220 -14.75 -9.29 1.94
CA PHE A 220 -13.81 -9.31 3.07
C PHE A 220 -12.66 -10.30 2.90
N ARG A 221 -12.92 -11.48 2.32
CA ARG A 221 -11.89 -12.50 2.08
C ARG A 221 -10.85 -11.99 1.08
N LEU A 222 -11.28 -11.22 0.07
CA LEU A 222 -10.38 -10.62 -0.90
C LEU A 222 -9.52 -9.52 -0.27
N VAL A 223 -10.11 -8.68 0.59
CA VAL A 223 -9.35 -7.67 1.35
C VAL A 223 -8.32 -8.35 2.26
N LYS A 224 -8.70 -9.40 3.00
CA LYS A 224 -7.75 -10.17 3.83
C LYS A 224 -6.62 -10.80 3.01
N ALA A 225 -6.95 -11.40 1.86
CA ALA A 225 -5.95 -11.98 0.96
C ALA A 225 -5.00 -10.90 0.41
N ALA A 226 -5.52 -9.73 0.03
CA ALA A 226 -4.71 -8.59 -0.40
C ALA A 226 -3.77 -8.10 0.71
N ALA A 227 -4.22 -8.09 1.98
CA ALA A 227 -3.37 -7.81 3.14
C ALA A 227 -2.14 -8.70 3.20
N ALA A 228 -2.39 -10.02 3.13
CA ALA A 228 -1.35 -11.02 3.25
C ALA A 228 -0.32 -10.89 2.13
N LEU A 229 -0.80 -10.71 0.90
CA LEU A 229 0.06 -10.47 -0.27
C LEU A 229 0.89 -9.19 -0.13
N ASN A 230 0.30 -8.10 0.37
CA ASN A 230 1.04 -6.87 0.64
C ASN A 230 2.15 -7.08 1.67
N GLY A 231 1.89 -7.83 2.75
CA GLY A 231 2.91 -8.19 3.74
C GLY A 231 4.09 -8.96 3.13
N ILE A 232 3.82 -9.94 2.25
CA ILE A 232 4.86 -10.68 1.53
C ILE A 232 5.69 -9.74 0.65
N VAL A 233 5.04 -8.84 -0.10
CA VAL A 233 5.74 -7.85 -0.93
C VAL A 233 6.62 -6.94 -0.07
N MET A 234 6.14 -6.49 1.09
CA MET A 234 6.90 -5.70 2.05
C MET A 234 8.16 -6.41 2.55
N PHE A 235 8.04 -7.69 2.91
CA PHE A 235 9.19 -8.50 3.26
C PHE A 235 10.25 -8.50 2.15
N LEU A 236 9.84 -8.80 0.91
CA LEU A 236 10.74 -8.93 -0.23
C LEU A 236 11.43 -7.61 -0.57
N TYR A 237 10.70 -6.50 -0.69
CA TYR A 237 11.33 -5.24 -1.08
C TYR A 237 12.15 -4.62 0.05
N CYS A 238 11.75 -4.76 1.33
CA CYS A 238 12.56 -4.26 2.44
C CYS A 238 13.92 -4.99 2.52
N ALA A 239 13.92 -6.31 2.33
CA ALA A 239 15.14 -7.10 2.23
C ALA A 239 16.00 -6.65 1.03
N ALA A 240 15.39 -6.49 -0.15
CA ALA A 240 16.08 -6.04 -1.35
C ALA A 240 16.70 -4.65 -1.19
N LEU A 241 15.97 -3.69 -0.60
CA LEU A 241 16.45 -2.33 -0.36
C LEU A 241 17.62 -2.30 0.64
N LEU A 242 17.60 -3.15 1.68
CA LEU A 242 18.74 -3.30 2.59
C LEU A 242 20.00 -3.81 1.87
N VAL A 243 19.85 -4.85 1.05
CA VAL A 243 20.94 -5.42 0.25
C VAL A 243 21.49 -4.39 -0.74
N MET A 244 20.61 -3.67 -1.44
CA MET A 244 21.01 -2.62 -2.38
C MET A 244 21.70 -1.44 -1.68
N ASN A 245 21.21 -1.01 -0.52
CA ASN A 245 21.84 0.06 0.26
C ASN A 245 23.26 -0.28 0.69
N ARG A 246 23.56 -1.55 0.97
CA ARG A 246 24.91 -1.98 1.34
C ARG A 246 25.81 -2.21 0.12
N ASN A 247 25.29 -2.84 -0.93
CA ASN A 247 26.11 -3.36 -2.03
C ASN A 247 26.22 -2.44 -3.25
N ARG A 248 25.25 -1.53 -3.46
CA ARG A 248 25.15 -0.74 -4.70
C ARG A 248 25.28 0.76 -4.47
N LEU A 249 24.97 1.26 -3.26
CA LEU A 249 25.04 2.69 -2.94
C LEU A 249 26.43 3.08 -2.41
N PRO A 250 27.05 4.16 -2.94
CA PRO A 250 28.25 4.77 -2.39
C PRO A 250 28.07 5.16 -0.93
N GLU A 251 29.13 5.04 -0.14
CA GLU A 251 29.09 5.25 1.32
C GLU A 251 28.55 6.63 1.72
N ALA A 252 28.83 7.65 0.91
CA ALA A 252 28.41 9.03 1.14
C ALA A 252 26.88 9.23 1.10
N ILE A 253 26.13 8.35 0.42
CA ILE A 253 24.67 8.47 0.25
C ILE A 253 23.89 7.34 0.91
N ARG A 254 24.56 6.43 1.63
CA ARG A 254 23.90 5.34 2.35
C ARG A 254 22.95 5.86 3.41
N ILE A 255 21.88 5.10 3.60
CA ILE A 255 20.93 5.31 4.69
C ILE A 255 21.66 5.12 6.04
N PRO A 256 21.45 6.00 7.04
CA PRO A 256 22.11 5.88 8.34
C PRO A 256 21.69 4.61 9.09
N TRP A 257 22.57 4.10 9.96
CA TRP A 257 22.38 2.83 10.65
C TRP A 257 21.04 2.67 11.41
N PRO A 258 20.43 3.71 12.04
CA PRO A 258 19.16 3.52 12.76
C PRO A 258 18.03 3.17 11.81
N ARG A 259 18.04 3.75 10.60
CA ARG A 259 17.03 3.45 9.57
C ARG A 259 17.24 2.06 8.97
N GLN A 260 18.49 1.60 8.86
CA GLN A 260 18.77 0.22 8.47
C GLN A 260 18.26 -0.78 9.51
N LEU A 261 18.39 -0.48 10.80
CA LEU A 261 17.83 -1.30 11.88
C LEU A 261 16.30 -1.39 11.77
N ILE A 262 15.62 -0.26 11.55
CA ILE A 262 14.17 -0.23 11.35
C ILE A 262 13.78 -1.09 10.14
N MET A 263 14.45 -0.92 9.00
CA MET A 263 14.19 -1.75 7.81
C MET A 263 14.42 -3.24 8.06
N ALA A 264 15.45 -3.60 8.85
CA ALA A 264 15.72 -4.99 9.21
C ALA A 264 14.62 -5.53 10.13
N ALA A 265 14.19 -4.77 11.13
CA ALA A 265 13.07 -5.12 11.98
C ALA A 265 11.77 -5.29 11.18
N THR A 266 11.48 -4.39 10.24
CA THR A 266 10.34 -4.48 9.31
C THR A 266 10.44 -5.73 8.45
N THR A 267 11.63 -6.06 7.93
CA THR A 267 11.85 -7.27 7.14
C THR A 267 11.60 -8.53 7.97
N LEU A 268 12.14 -8.60 9.19
CA LEU A 268 11.92 -9.75 10.07
C LEU A 268 10.46 -9.90 10.47
N PHE A 269 9.80 -8.79 10.80
CA PHE A 269 8.40 -8.74 11.16
C PHE A 269 7.52 -9.28 10.02
N PHE A 270 7.58 -8.69 8.83
CA PHE A 270 6.78 -9.15 7.70
C PHE A 270 7.20 -10.53 7.18
N GLY A 271 8.50 -10.86 7.27
CA GLY A 271 9.01 -12.18 6.87
C GLY A 271 8.49 -13.31 7.74
N PHE A 272 8.41 -13.09 9.06
CA PHE A 272 7.78 -14.05 9.98
C PHE A 272 6.34 -14.34 9.56
N PHE A 273 5.55 -13.32 9.26
CA PHE A 273 4.15 -13.51 8.86
C PHE A 273 3.98 -14.07 7.46
N ALA A 274 4.85 -13.72 6.52
CA ALA A 274 4.86 -14.31 5.20
C ALA A 274 5.08 -15.83 5.29
N VAL A 275 6.07 -16.28 6.07
CA VAL A 275 6.34 -17.70 6.28
C VAL A 275 5.17 -18.37 6.97
N TRP A 276 4.66 -17.76 8.03
CA TRP A 276 3.58 -18.32 8.82
C TRP A 276 2.27 -18.47 8.02
N ALA A 277 1.89 -17.45 7.23
CA ALA A 277 0.73 -17.51 6.33
C ALA A 277 0.86 -18.59 5.26
N VAL A 278 2.07 -18.81 4.73
CA VAL A 278 2.34 -19.89 3.77
C VAL A 278 2.19 -21.26 4.45
N VAL A 279 2.74 -21.43 5.66
CA VAL A 279 2.65 -22.69 6.41
C VAL A 279 1.20 -23.04 6.76
N GLU A 280 0.42 -22.06 7.25
CA GLU A 280 -0.99 -22.25 7.56
C GLU A 280 -1.78 -22.68 6.33
N ARG A 281 -1.59 -21.98 5.20
CA ARG A 281 -2.31 -22.28 3.96
C ARG A 281 -1.92 -23.64 3.36
N PHE A 282 -0.65 -24.02 3.51
CA PHE A 282 -0.16 -25.33 3.09
C PHE A 282 -0.70 -26.45 3.99
N GLY A 283 -0.83 -26.20 5.30
CA GLY A 283 -1.47 -27.11 6.24
C GLY A 283 -2.95 -27.33 5.96
N GLU A 284 -3.70 -26.27 5.64
CA GLU A 284 -5.10 -26.37 5.21
C GLU A 284 -5.26 -27.17 3.92
N PHE A 285 -4.35 -26.99 2.96
CA PHE A 285 -4.35 -27.73 1.70
C PHE A 285 -4.10 -29.23 1.93
N LEU A 286 -3.13 -29.58 2.77
CA LEU A 286 -2.83 -30.98 3.12
C LEU A 286 -3.90 -31.65 3.98
N ALA A 287 -4.70 -30.88 4.73
CA ALA A 287 -5.82 -31.38 5.52
C ALA A 287 -7.14 -31.45 4.74
N ALA A 288 -7.17 -30.93 3.51
CA ALA A 288 -8.32 -30.98 2.61
C ALA A 288 -8.29 -32.18 1.65
N ASP A 289 -7.20 -32.95 1.64
CA ASP A 289 -7.06 -34.29 1.05
C ASP A 289 -7.22 -35.38 2.12
#